data_AF-A0A7Z0PWG6-F1
#
_entry.id   AF-A0A7Z0PWG6-F1
#
_cell.length_a   1.000
_cell.length_b   1.000
_cell.length_c   1.000
_cell.angle_alpha   90.00
_cell.angle_beta   90.00
_cell.angle_gamma   90.00
#
_symmetry.space_group_name_H-M   'P 1'
#
loop_
_entity.id
_entity.type
_entity.pdbx_description
1 polymer ?
#
loop_
_entity_poly.entity_id
_entity_poly.type
_entity_poly.pdbx_seq_one_letter_code
_entity_poly.pdbx_strand_id
1 'polypeptide(L)' 'MTRAALLLLADGRFPAGGHAHSGGAEAAVRAGRITDAASLEEF' A
#
# COMPACT_ATOMS: atom_id res chain seq x y z
N MET A 1 -2.45 -25.67 -10.31
CA MET A 1 -3.62 -24.82 -10.04
C MET A 1 -3.43 -23.89 -8.86
N THR A 2 -2.79 -24.31 -7.76
CA THR A 2 -2.58 -23.49 -6.54
C THR A 2 -1.82 -22.18 -6.77
N ARG A 3 -0.81 -22.16 -7.65
CA ARG A 3 0.01 -20.96 -7.90
C ARG A 3 -0.77 -19.81 -8.56
N ALA A 4 -1.71 -20.13 -9.45
CA ALA A 4 -2.58 -19.12 -10.07
C ALA A 4 -3.55 -18.50 -9.07
N ALA A 5 -4.04 -19.29 -8.12
CA ALA A 5 -4.89 -18.79 -7.04
C ALA A 5 -4.13 -17.81 -6.12
N LEU A 6 -2.84 -18.07 -5.84
CA LEU A 6 -2.00 -17.14 -5.08
C LEU A 6 -1.78 -15.81 -5.82
N LEU A 7 -1.63 -15.84 -7.15
CA LEU A 7 -1.52 -14.62 -7.95
C LEU A 7 -2.80 -13.80 -7.92
N LEU A 8 -3.97 -14.46 -7.97
CA LEU A 8 -5.26 -13.79 -7.88
C LEU A 8 -5.47 -13.15 -6.49
N LEU A 9 -5.03 -13.81 -5.42
CA LEU A 9 -5.12 -13.27 -4.06
C LEU A 9 -4.19 -12.07 -3.85
N ALA A 10 -3.01 -12.06 -4.49
CA ALA A 10 -2.05 -10.96 -4.42
C ALA A 10 -2.38 -9.81 -5.39
N ASP A 11 -3.38 -9.98 -6.26
CA ASP A 11 -3.78 -8.95 -7.22
C ASP A 11 -4.48 -7.79 -6.48
N GLY A 12 -3.93 -6.57 -6.58
CA GLY A 12 -4.52 -5.39 -5.96
C GLY A 12 -5.90 -5.01 -6.50
N ARG A 13 -6.33 -5.61 -7.62
CA ARG A 13 -7.70 -5.47 -8.15
C ARG A 13 -8.68 -6.45 -7.50
N PHE A 14 -8.21 -7.37 -6.67
CA PHE A 14 -9.06 -8.31 -5.95
C PHE A 14 -10.04 -7.53 -5.05
N PRO A 15 -11.37 -7.74 -5.18
CA PRO A 15 -12.38 -6.86 -4.59
C PRO A 15 -12.63 -7.17 -3.10
N ALA A 16 -11.57 -7.12 -2.28
CA ALA A 16 -11.61 -7.35 -0.83
C ALA A 16 -11.75 -6.05 -0.02
N GLY A 17 -11.80 -4.88 -0.68
CA GLY A 17 -11.72 -3.57 -0.04
C GLY A 17 -10.30 -3.00 -0.03
N GLY A 18 -10.10 -1.91 0.71
CA GLY A 18 -8.78 -1.28 0.84
C GLY A 18 -7.81 -2.09 1.70
N HIS A 19 -6.51 -1.94 1.46
CA HIS A 19 -5.49 -2.53 2.31
C HIS A 19 -5.50 -1.87 3.69
N ALA A 20 -5.48 -2.66 4.76
CA ALA A 20 -5.47 -2.19 6.15
C ALA A 20 -4.09 -1.66 6.60
N HIS A 21 -3.40 -0.89 5.75
CA HIS A 21 -2.05 -0.39 5.98
C HIS A 21 -1.82 0.99 5.37
N SER A 22 -2.74 1.94 5.56
CA SER A 22 -2.41 3.33 5.24
C SER A 22 -1.23 3.85 6.07
N GLY A 23 -0.89 3.21 7.21
CA GLY A 23 0.33 3.46 8.00
C GLY A 23 0.45 4.86 8.58
N GLY A 24 -0.60 5.70 8.45
CA GLY A 24 -0.52 7.12 8.74
C GLY A 24 0.18 7.95 7.65
N ALA A 25 0.40 7.39 6.45
CA ALA A 25 1.05 8.07 5.32
C ALA A 25 0.34 9.39 4.97
N GLU A 26 -1.00 9.41 4.96
CA GLU A 26 -1.76 10.64 4.70
C GLU A 26 -1.47 11.75 5.73
N ALA A 27 -1.35 11.39 7.00
CA ALA A 27 -1.00 12.35 8.05
C ALA A 27 0.48 12.77 7.95
N ALA A 28 1.38 11.87 7.54
CA ALA A 28 2.79 12.16 7.33
C ALA A 28 3.04 13.11 6.14
N VAL A 29 2.29 12.97 5.05
CA VAL A 29 2.25 13.93 3.93
C VAL A 29 1.77 15.29 4.43
N ARG A 30 0.64 15.34 5.17
CA ARG A 30 0.12 16.61 5.73
C ARG A 30 1.10 17.29 6.68
N ALA A 31 1.92 16.52 7.40
CA ALA A 31 2.96 17.02 8.29
C ALA A 31 4.27 17.40 7.55
N GLY A 32 4.34 17.23 6.23
CA GLY A 32 5.54 17.53 5.42
C GLY A 32 6.70 16.55 5.63
N ARG A 33 6.44 15.36 6.18
CA ARG A 33 7.46 14.32 6.40
C ARG A 33 7.66 13.41 5.19
N ILE A 34 6.63 13.26 4.37
CA ILE A 34 6.70 12.59 3.06
C ILE A 34 6.45 13.67 2.01
N THR A 35 7.45 13.92 1.17
CA THR A 35 7.41 14.96 0.13
C THR A 35 7.83 14.46 -1.25
N ASP A 36 8.43 13.28 -1.31
CA ASP A 36 8.90 12.62 -2.52
C ASP A 36 8.96 11.10 -2.34
N ALA A 37 9.46 10.39 -3.36
CA ALA A 37 9.54 8.94 -3.33
C ALA A 37 10.56 8.41 -2.30
N ALA A 38 11.67 9.14 -2.08
CA ALA A 38 12.70 8.72 -1.14
C ALA A 38 12.20 8.85 0.31
N SER A 39 11.56 9.96 0.65
CA SER A 39 10.94 10.15 1.97
C SER A 39 9.74 9.23 2.21
N LEU A 40 9.04 8.80 1.16
CA LEU A 40 8.02 7.75 1.28
C LEU A 40 8.63 6.37 1.55
N GLU A 41 9.77 6.04 0.93
CA GLU A 41 10.47 4.77 1.16
C GLU A 41 11.08 4.70 2.58
N GLU A 42 11.53 5.83 3.12
CA GLU A 42 12.06 5.93 4.49
C GLU A 42 10.99 5.89 5.58
N PHE A 43 9.72 6.19 5.25
CA PHE A 43 8.60 6.30 6.19
C PHE A 43 7.93 4.96 6.50
#